data_AF-A0A1V9K2C8-F1
#
_entry.id   AF-A0A1V9K2C8-F1
#
_cell.length_a   1.000
_cell.length_b   1.000
_cell.length_c   1.000
_cell.angle_alpha   90.00
_cell.angle_beta   90.00
_cell.angle_gamma   90.00
#
_symmetry.space_group_name_H-M   'P 1'
#
loop_
_entity.id
_entity.type
_entity.pdbx_description
1 polymer ?
#
loop_
_entity_poly.entity_id
_entity_poly.type
_entity_poly.pdbx_seq_one_letter_code
_entity_poly.pdbx_strand_id
1 'polypeptide(L)'
;MTTTSTETTETALLELRGARLIESATTERELAAAQALVDEETILAHRSVLGALGLLDLPEVATVGWEGLMGRVYTLGLDAEERAFLGLVLSMVGIGNTPLSTVSDLGERRLSIILRAIARLAGNDTLAVGRRI
;
A
#
# COMPACT_ATOMS: atom_id res chain seq x y z
N MET A 1 -31.99 -5.76 9.36
CA MET A 1 -30.97 -6.74 8.93
C MET A 1 -30.85 -6.67 7.42
N THR A 2 -29.93 -5.86 6.91
CA THR A 2 -29.58 -5.75 5.48
C THR A 2 -28.28 -4.94 5.35
N THR A 3 -27.15 -5.51 5.76
CA THR A 3 -25.80 -4.92 5.53
C THR A 3 -24.87 -5.86 4.75
N THR A 4 -25.22 -7.15 4.67
CA THR A 4 -24.36 -8.21 4.13
C THR A 4 -24.07 -8.07 2.62
N SER A 5 -24.96 -7.48 1.81
CA SER A 5 -24.74 -7.38 0.36
C SER A 5 -23.77 -6.26 -0.05
N THR A 6 -23.77 -5.13 0.64
CA THR A 6 -22.95 -3.95 0.28
C THR A 6 -21.50 -4.14 0.74
N GLU A 7 -21.31 -4.65 1.96
CA GLU A 7 -19.99 -4.91 2.55
C GLU A 7 -19.22 -5.97 1.74
N THR A 8 -19.89 -7.05 1.35
CA THR A 8 -19.30 -8.09 0.49
C THR A 8 -18.87 -7.55 -0.88
N THR A 9 -19.59 -6.58 -1.43
CA THR A 9 -19.28 -5.98 -2.73
C THR A 9 -18.05 -5.06 -2.63
N GLU A 10 -17.95 -4.30 -1.54
CA GLU A 10 -16.84 -3.37 -1.31
C GLU A 10 -15.53 -4.11 -1.02
N THR A 11 -15.56 -5.18 -0.22
CA THR A 11 -14.41 -6.05 0.01
C THR A 11 -13.93 -6.71 -1.28
N ALA A 12 -14.83 -7.32 -2.07
CA ALA A 12 -14.44 -7.94 -3.34
C ALA A 12 -13.84 -6.93 -4.33
N LEU A 13 -14.33 -5.69 -4.33
CA LEU A 13 -13.78 -4.62 -5.16
C LEU A 13 -12.39 -4.19 -4.69
N LEU A 14 -12.15 -4.15 -3.38
CA LEU A 14 -10.84 -3.85 -2.82
C LEU A 14 -9.82 -4.96 -3.12
N GLU A 15 -10.21 -6.22 -3.01
CA GLU A 15 -9.40 -7.37 -3.42
C GLU A 15 -9.01 -7.28 -4.90
N LEU A 16 -9.98 -6.96 -5.78
CA LEU A 16 -9.72 -6.77 -7.21
C LEU A 16 -8.74 -5.61 -7.47
N ARG A 17 -8.88 -4.49 -6.76
CA ARG A 17 -7.95 -3.35 -6.85
C ARG A 17 -6.55 -3.72 -6.37
N GLY A 18 -6.45 -4.50 -5.29
CA GLY A 18 -5.19 -5.01 -4.77
C GLY A 18 -4.50 -5.96 -5.75
N ALA A 19 -5.26 -6.89 -6.35
CA ALA A 19 -4.75 -7.79 -7.39
C ALA A 19 -4.20 -7.00 -8.58
N ARG A 20 -4.94 -5.99 -9.06
CA ARG A 20 -4.45 -5.14 -10.15
C ARG A 20 -3.21 -4.33 -9.78
N LEU A 21 -3.12 -3.84 -8.55
CA LEU A 21 -1.93 -3.14 -8.07
C LEU A 21 -0.71 -4.06 -8.14
N ILE A 22 -0.83 -5.31 -7.71
CA ILE A 22 0.22 -6.33 -7.78
C ILE A 22 0.55 -6.68 -9.24
N GLU A 23 -0.46 -6.94 -10.09
CA GLU A 23 -0.28 -7.29 -11.50
C GLU A 23 0.39 -6.19 -12.31
N SER A 24 0.22 -4.92 -11.91
CA SER A 24 0.84 -3.78 -12.57
C SER A 24 2.34 -3.63 -12.29
N ALA A 25 2.86 -4.32 -11.28
CA ALA A 25 4.26 -4.21 -10.90
C ALA A 25 5.17 -4.82 -11.97
N THR A 26 6.13 -4.02 -12.44
CA THR A 26 7.12 -4.42 -13.44
C THR A 26 8.49 -4.74 -12.85
N THR A 27 8.69 -4.41 -11.57
CA THR A 27 9.93 -4.67 -10.83
C THR A 27 9.65 -5.26 -9.45
N GLU A 28 10.64 -5.94 -8.87
CA GLU A 28 10.57 -6.46 -7.48
C GLU A 28 10.30 -5.36 -6.45
N ARG A 29 10.75 -4.13 -6.72
CA ARG A 29 10.52 -2.97 -5.85
C ARG A 29 9.06 -2.56 -5.85
N GLU A 30 8.48 -2.48 -7.04
CA GLU A 30 7.06 -2.19 -7.24
C GLU A 30 6.20 -3.31 -6.66
N LEU A 31 6.60 -4.57 -6.83
CA LEU A 31 5.87 -5.71 -6.28
C LEU A 31 5.86 -5.69 -4.74
N ALA A 32 7.01 -5.47 -4.11
CA ALA A 32 7.10 -5.37 -2.66
C ALA A 32 6.29 -4.18 -2.10
N ALA A 33 6.31 -3.03 -2.80
CA ALA A 33 5.53 -1.84 -2.44
C ALA A 33 4.03 -2.04 -2.64
N ALA A 34 3.62 -2.65 -3.75
CA ALA A 34 2.24 -3.04 -4.04
C ALA A 34 1.70 -3.97 -2.94
N GLN A 35 2.45 -5.02 -2.60
CA GLN A 35 2.06 -5.97 -1.57
C GLN A 35 1.95 -5.29 -0.19
N ALA A 36 2.84 -4.34 0.13
CA ALA A 36 2.75 -3.57 1.37
C ALA A 36 1.46 -2.74 1.45
N LEU A 37 1.05 -2.09 0.35
CA LEU A 37 -0.22 -1.36 0.30
C LEU A 37 -1.44 -2.29 0.38
N VAL A 38 -1.39 -3.46 -0.25
CA VAL A 38 -2.45 -4.48 -0.13
C VAL A 38 -2.56 -4.98 1.30
N ASP A 39 -1.43 -5.25 1.97
CA ASP A 39 -1.39 -5.67 3.37
C ASP A 39 -1.89 -4.54 4.31
N GLU A 40 -1.72 -3.27 3.93
CA GLU A 40 -2.28 -2.10 4.63
C GLU A 40 -3.62 -1.65 4.02
N GLU A 41 -4.59 -2.56 4.10
CA GLU A 41 -5.95 -2.43 3.58
C GLU A 41 -6.60 -1.07 3.87
N THR A 42 -6.37 -0.48 5.05
CA THR A 42 -7.02 0.79 5.44
C THR A 42 -6.56 1.97 4.58
N ILE A 43 -5.28 2.01 4.19
CA ILE A 43 -4.74 3.04 3.31
C ILE A 43 -5.19 2.78 1.88
N LEU A 44 -5.15 1.52 1.42
CA LEU A 44 -5.58 1.16 0.07
C LEU A 44 -7.08 1.41 -0.15
N ALA A 45 -7.92 1.20 0.87
CA ALA A 45 -9.35 1.48 0.81
C ALA A 45 -9.67 2.97 0.69
N HIS A 46 -8.71 3.86 0.99
CA HIS A 46 -8.94 5.29 0.94
C HIS A 46 -9.20 5.76 -0.50
N ARG A 47 -10.37 6.36 -0.75
CA ARG A 47 -10.80 6.79 -2.09
C ARG A 47 -9.76 7.69 -2.78
N SER A 48 -9.14 8.61 -2.05
CA SER A 48 -8.10 9.49 -2.58
C SER A 48 -6.84 8.74 -2.99
N VAL A 49 -6.47 7.67 -2.26
CA VAL A 49 -5.32 6.82 -2.58
C VAL A 49 -5.61 6.04 -3.87
N LEU A 50 -6.77 5.38 -3.95
CA LEU A 50 -7.21 4.70 -5.18
C LEU A 50 -7.27 5.66 -6.38
N GLY A 51 -7.76 6.88 -6.18
CA GLY A 51 -7.83 7.88 -7.24
C GLY A 51 -6.46 8.40 -7.67
N ALA A 52 -5.50 8.48 -6.75
CA ALA A 52 -4.12 8.85 -7.07
C ALA A 52 -3.38 7.72 -7.81
N LEU A 53 -3.67 6.45 -7.46
CA LEU A 53 -3.12 5.27 -8.11
C LEU A 53 -3.80 4.93 -9.45
N GLY A 54 -4.94 5.55 -9.79
CA GLY A 54 -5.71 5.24 -10.99
C GLY A 54 -6.56 3.96 -10.87
N LEU A 55 -6.89 3.53 -9.64
CA LEU A 55 -7.59 2.28 -9.33
C LEU A 55 -9.09 2.45 -9.00
N LEU A 56 -9.63 3.68 -9.05
CA LEU A 56 -11.06 3.91 -8.75
C LEU A 56 -11.98 3.28 -9.78
N ASP A 57 -11.74 3.59 -11.06
CA ASP A 57 -12.63 3.23 -12.17
C ASP A 57 -12.21 1.94 -12.89
N LEU A 58 -11.15 1.28 -12.40
CA LEU A 58 -10.65 0.01 -12.91
C LEU A 58 -10.62 -0.05 -14.46
N PRO A 59 -9.94 0.89 -15.15
CA PRO A 59 -9.88 0.89 -16.61
C PRO A 59 -9.24 -0.41 -17.15
N GLU A 60 -9.55 -0.76 -18.41
CA GLU A 60 -9.07 -1.98 -19.06
C GLU A 60 -7.53 -2.02 -19.17
N VAL A 61 -6.91 -0.84 -19.30
CA VAL A 61 -5.46 -0.64 -19.18
C VAL A 61 -5.22 0.40 -18.10
N ALA A 62 -4.90 -0.04 -16.89
CA ALA A 62 -4.56 0.83 -15.77
C ALA A 62 -3.04 0.77 -15.55
N THR A 63 -2.32 1.86 -15.80
CA THR A 63 -0.97 2.03 -15.25
C THR A 63 -1.10 2.60 -13.84
N VAL A 64 -0.53 1.92 -12.86
CA VAL A 64 -0.52 2.42 -11.47
C VAL A 64 0.36 3.65 -11.38
N GLY A 65 -0.23 4.76 -10.90
CA GLY A 65 0.43 6.05 -10.82
C GLY A 65 1.12 6.30 -9.49
N TRP A 66 2.30 5.73 -9.28
CA TRP A 66 3.08 5.97 -8.05
C TRP A 66 3.49 7.44 -7.87
N GLU A 67 3.83 8.14 -8.94
CA GLU A 67 4.14 9.57 -8.94
C GLU A 67 2.90 10.41 -8.61
N GLY A 68 1.73 9.98 -9.08
CA GLY A 68 0.44 10.59 -8.76
C GLY A 68 0.12 10.51 -7.27
N LEU A 69 0.49 9.40 -6.64
CA LEU A 69 0.38 9.19 -5.20
C LEU A 69 1.34 10.12 -4.43
N MET A 70 2.61 10.19 -4.82
CA MET A 70 3.59 11.09 -4.17
C MET A 70 3.17 12.56 -4.29
N GLY A 71 2.78 13.02 -5.49
CA GLY A 71 2.38 14.40 -5.72
C GLY A 71 1.17 14.85 -4.89
N ARG A 72 0.42 13.91 -4.32
CA ARG A 72 -0.80 14.16 -3.54
C ARG A 72 -0.69 13.79 -2.08
N VAL A 73 0.43 13.25 -1.58
CA VAL A 73 0.54 12.63 -0.24
C VAL A 73 -0.06 13.47 0.91
N TYR A 74 0.07 14.80 0.88
CA TYR A 74 -0.49 15.72 1.89
C TYR A 74 -1.96 16.09 1.71
N THR A 75 -2.55 15.72 0.58
CA THR A 75 -3.96 15.97 0.20
C THR A 75 -4.80 14.70 0.21
N LEU A 76 -4.21 13.54 0.52
CA LEU A 76 -4.89 12.25 0.52
C LEU A 76 -5.87 12.08 1.69
N GLY A 77 -5.82 12.94 2.71
CA GLY A 77 -6.63 12.80 3.93
C GLY A 77 -6.06 11.82 4.96
N LEU A 78 -4.84 11.32 4.73
CA LEU A 78 -4.13 10.42 5.63
C LEU A 78 -3.64 11.13 6.88
N ASP A 79 -3.60 10.42 8.00
CA ASP A 79 -2.99 10.91 9.24
C ASP A 79 -1.44 10.90 9.17
N ALA A 80 -0.78 11.25 10.27
CA ALA A 80 0.68 11.30 10.30
C ALA A 80 1.35 9.92 10.16
N GLU A 81 0.79 8.89 10.79
CA GLU A 81 1.30 7.52 10.75
C GLU A 81 1.10 6.90 9.36
N GLU A 82 -0.07 7.10 8.77
CA GLU A 82 -0.40 6.65 7.43
C GLU A 82 0.47 7.31 6.37
N ARG A 83 0.75 8.62 6.52
CA ARG A 83 1.70 9.32 5.63
C ARG A 83 3.12 8.81 5.81
N ALA A 84 3.55 8.52 7.04
CA ALA A 84 4.85 7.92 7.32
C ALA A 84 5.00 6.56 6.61
N PHE A 85 3.99 5.70 6.74
CA PHE A 85 3.91 4.41 6.04
C PHE A 85 3.99 4.60 4.53
N LEU A 86 3.16 5.48 3.97
CA LEU A 86 3.12 5.72 2.54
C LEU A 86 4.43 6.29 1.99
N GLY A 87 5.10 7.17 2.75
CA GLY A 87 6.42 7.69 2.41
C GLY A 87 7.48 6.58 2.33
N LEU A 88 7.43 5.59 3.22
CA LEU A 88 8.35 4.44 3.17
C LEU A 88 8.07 3.55 1.96
N VAL A 89 6.79 3.27 1.65
CA VAL A 89 6.38 2.53 0.45
C VAL A 89 6.86 3.24 -0.83
N LEU A 90 6.66 4.55 -0.93
CA LEU A 90 7.12 5.35 -2.08
C LEU A 90 8.64 5.33 -2.21
N SER A 91 9.37 5.38 -1.10
CA SER A 91 10.83 5.28 -1.10
C SER A 91 11.32 3.92 -1.62
N MET A 92 10.56 2.82 -1.43
CA MET A 92 10.93 1.50 -1.96
C MET A 92 10.88 1.47 -3.49
N VAL A 93 9.90 2.12 -4.11
CA VAL A 93 9.81 2.27 -5.57
C VAL A 93 10.77 3.33 -6.13
N GLY A 94 11.57 3.97 -5.27
CA GLY A 94 12.55 5.00 -5.66
C GLY A 94 11.96 6.40 -5.82
N ILE A 95 10.75 6.63 -5.29
CA ILE A 95 10.06 7.92 -5.35
C ILE A 95 10.14 8.62 -4.01
N GLY A 96 10.76 9.80 -4.00
CA GLY A 96 10.98 10.57 -2.79
C GLY A 96 12.11 10.01 -1.92
N ASN A 97 12.48 10.77 -0.90
CA ASN A 97 13.46 10.38 0.11
C ASN A 97 12.78 10.37 1.47
N THR A 98 12.51 9.18 2.01
CA THR A 98 11.96 9.02 3.34
C THR A 98 13.06 8.53 4.28
N PRO A 99 13.39 9.26 5.36
CA PRO A 99 14.43 8.83 6.27
C PRO A 99 14.01 7.55 6.99
N LEU A 100 14.94 6.61 7.16
CA LEU A 100 14.65 5.35 7.86
C LEU A 100 14.11 5.58 9.28
N SER A 101 14.47 6.69 9.94
CA SER A 101 13.95 7.06 11.25
C SER A 101 12.42 7.17 11.29
N THR A 102 11.75 7.43 10.16
CA THR A 102 10.28 7.46 10.06
C THR A 102 9.61 6.15 10.51
N VAL A 103 10.34 5.03 10.59
CA VAL A 103 9.82 3.79 11.20
C VAL A 103 9.42 3.95 12.66
N SER A 104 9.94 4.95 13.39
CA SER A 104 9.54 5.24 14.77
C SER A 104 8.12 5.78 14.90
N ASP A 105 7.59 6.33 13.80
CA ASP A 105 6.26 6.94 13.77
C ASP A 105 5.17 5.91 13.45
N LEU A 106 5.56 4.66 13.15
CA LEU A 106 4.66 3.56 12.82
C LEU A 106 4.18 2.82 14.05
N GLY A 107 2.88 2.50 14.09
CA GLY A 107 2.35 1.50 15.00
C GLY A 107 2.82 0.09 14.65
N GLU A 108 2.67 -0.84 15.60
CA GLU A 108 3.16 -2.23 15.48
C GLU A 108 2.67 -2.93 14.20
N ARG A 109 1.40 -2.73 13.81
CA ARG A 109 0.82 -3.29 12.59
C ARG A 109 1.58 -2.80 11.34
N ARG A 110 1.64 -1.48 11.14
CA ARG A 110 2.26 -0.87 9.95
C ARG A 110 3.77 -1.11 9.91
N LEU A 111 4.44 -1.11 11.06
CA LEU A 111 5.84 -1.49 11.16
C LEU A 111 6.08 -2.92 10.68
N SER A 112 5.23 -3.87 11.09
CA SER A 112 5.36 -5.27 10.66
C SER A 112 5.20 -5.43 9.15
N ILE A 113 4.30 -4.65 8.53
CA ILE A 113 4.08 -4.65 7.08
C ILE A 113 5.31 -4.11 6.35
N ILE A 114 5.85 -2.96 6.78
CA ILE A 114 7.05 -2.37 6.17
C ILE A 114 8.25 -3.32 6.28
N LEU A 115 8.47 -3.93 7.45
CA LEU A 115 9.57 -4.87 7.64
C LEU A 115 9.44 -6.13 6.75
N ARG A 116 8.22 -6.64 6.53
CA ARG A 116 7.98 -7.71 5.54
C ARG A 116 8.24 -7.23 4.12
N ALA A 117 7.84 -6.02 3.79
CA ALA A 117 8.07 -5.44 2.47
C ALA A 117 9.59 -5.28 2.20
N ILE A 118 10.37 -4.86 3.19
CA ILE A 118 11.84 -4.81 3.09
C ILE A 118 12.44 -6.21 2.93
N ALA A 119 11.94 -7.21 3.66
CA ALA A 119 12.39 -8.59 3.50
C ALA A 119 12.12 -9.12 2.08
N ARG A 120 10.89 -8.91 1.56
CA ARG A 120 10.51 -9.24 0.18
C ARG A 120 11.40 -8.53 -0.85
N LEU A 121 11.65 -7.23 -0.66
CA LEU A 121 12.56 -6.46 -1.50
C LEU A 121 13.99 -7.03 -1.51
N ALA A 122 14.43 -7.64 -0.41
CA ALA A 122 15.70 -8.36 -0.31
C ALA A 122 15.62 -9.83 -0.83
N GLY A 123 14.52 -10.23 -1.47
CA GLY A 123 14.30 -11.60 -1.95
C GLY A 123 14.07 -12.62 -0.83
N ASN A 124 13.62 -12.19 0.35
CA ASN A 124 13.38 -13.04 1.51
C ASN A 124 11.90 -13.08 1.90
N ASP A 125 11.20 -14.11 1.43
CA ASP A 125 9.78 -14.31 1.74
C ASP A 125 9.51 -15.16 2.99
N THR A 126 10.56 -15.74 3.56
CA THR A 126 10.48 -16.66 4.71
C THR A 126 10.74 -16.00 6.05
N LEU A 127 11.18 -14.74 6.06
CA LEU A 127 11.45 -13.99 7.27
C LEU A 127 10.13 -13.69 7.99
N ALA A 128 9.92 -14.39 9.11
CA ALA A 128 8.80 -14.12 9.99
C ALA A 128 9.02 -12.77 10.70
N VAL A 129 8.19 -11.79 10.36
CA VAL A 129 8.20 -10.46 10.96
C VAL A 129 6.95 -10.29 11.82
N GLY A 130 7.18 -10.13 13.12
CA GLY A 130 6.16 -9.99 14.15
C GLY A 130 6.62 -10.65 15.45
N ARG A 131 5.83 -10.51 16.51
CA ARG A 131 6.11 -11.21 17.76
C ARG A 131 5.79 -12.70 17.57
N ARG A 132 6.77 -13.57 17.79
CA ARG A 132 6.51 -14.99 18.10
C ARG A 132 5.91 -15.03 19.49
N ILE A 133 4.63 -15.42 19.58
CA ILE A 133 3.98 -15.77 20.84
C ILE A 133 4.49 -17.15 21.26
#